data_AF-A0ABD5W9B8-F1
#
_entry.id   AF-A0ABD5W9B8-F1
#
_cell.length_a   1.000
_cell.length_b   1.000
_cell.length_c   1.000
_cell.angle_alpha   90.00
_cell.angle_beta   90.00
_cell.angle_gamma   90.00
#
_symmetry.space_group_name_H-M   'P 1'
#
loop_
_entity.id
_entity.type
_entity.pdbx_description
1 polymer ?
#
loop_
_entity_poly.entity_id
_entity_poly.type
_entity_poly.pdbx_seq_one_letter_code
_entity_poly.pdbx_strand_id
1 'polypeptide(L)'
;MTDRSGWPSPGPNEPVPAWEEYRQLRNAVHDYLDHDPEDPQWRDIWKTLAAIMGEYQRDAFVEAFDVDEPAEKACVRRLITGEDECPHSPLEADKDPEGPPHRPPGSDHATLWLDGGEPALYSMHVYPGNIERLDSQEPPHNLWFEVFEFASRWGLEPSILPKSWYNLGSAVHVVFYPPERYNRVKSG
;
A
#
# COMPACT_ATOMS: atom_id res chain seq x y z
N MET A 1 31.22 26.46 -13.93
CA MET A 1 30.27 25.44 -14.41
C MET A 1 30.87 24.09 -14.07
N THR A 2 30.41 23.48 -12.99
CA THR A 2 30.84 22.12 -12.61
C THR A 2 30.22 21.13 -13.59
N ASP A 3 31.08 20.32 -14.20
CA ASP A 3 30.71 19.23 -15.10
C ASP A 3 29.79 18.25 -14.35
N ARG A 4 28.50 18.23 -14.73
CA ARG A 4 27.45 17.39 -14.14
C ARG A 4 27.33 16.03 -14.81
N SER A 5 28.21 15.70 -15.77
CA SER A 5 28.14 14.45 -16.54
C SER A 5 28.27 13.17 -15.70
N GLY A 6 28.73 13.27 -14.45
CA GLY A 6 28.81 12.14 -13.50
C GLY A 6 27.81 12.17 -12.34
N TRP A 7 26.86 13.12 -12.30
CA TRP A 7 25.87 13.18 -11.21
C TRP A 7 24.70 12.22 -11.48
N PRO A 8 24.05 11.66 -10.43
CA PRO A 8 22.78 10.97 -10.58
C PRO A 8 21.77 11.87 -11.29
N SER A 9 20.83 11.25 -12.03
CA SER A 9 19.71 11.98 -12.62
C SER A 9 19.10 12.91 -11.56
N PRO A 10 18.92 14.20 -11.87
CA PRO A 10 18.35 15.14 -10.90
C PRO A 10 16.98 14.63 -10.44
N GLY A 11 16.72 14.79 -9.14
CA GLY A 11 15.44 14.43 -8.53
C GLY A 11 14.30 15.35 -8.97
N PRO A 12 13.16 15.33 -8.26
CA PRO A 12 12.02 16.20 -8.55
C PRO A 12 12.45 17.67 -8.65
N ASN A 13 11.98 18.36 -9.69
CA ASN A 13 12.24 19.80 -9.86
C ASN A 13 11.21 20.61 -9.05
N GLU A 14 11.60 21.81 -8.63
CA GLU A 14 10.66 22.77 -8.08
C GLU A 14 9.55 23.09 -9.11
N PRO A 15 8.29 23.27 -8.68
CA PRO A 15 7.21 23.64 -9.58
C PRO A 15 7.48 25.02 -10.21
N VAL A 16 7.22 25.14 -11.52
CA VAL A 16 7.34 26.40 -12.26
C VAL A 16 5.97 26.74 -12.90
N PRO A 17 5.37 27.90 -12.59
CA PRO A 17 5.87 28.94 -11.68
C PRO A 17 5.76 28.53 -10.20
N ALA A 18 6.67 29.05 -9.36
CA ALA A 18 6.60 28.86 -7.91
C ALA A 18 5.43 29.67 -7.34
N TRP A 19 4.33 28.98 -7.04
CA TRP A 19 3.15 29.54 -6.38
C TRP A 19 3.44 29.92 -4.93
N GLU A 20 2.59 30.77 -4.33
CA GLU A 20 2.79 31.26 -2.97
C GLU A 20 2.65 30.14 -1.94
N GLU A 21 1.73 29.22 -2.17
CA GLU A 21 1.48 28.03 -1.36
C GLU A 21 2.71 27.11 -1.33
N TYR A 22 3.42 26.98 -2.45
CA TYR A 22 4.68 26.23 -2.49
C TYR A 22 5.74 26.88 -1.59
N ARG A 23 5.86 28.21 -1.61
CA ARG A 23 6.82 28.92 -0.73
C ARG A 23 6.45 28.78 0.74
N GLN A 24 5.17 28.89 1.07
CA GLN A 24 4.67 28.71 2.43
C GLN A 24 4.98 27.30 2.96
N LEU A 25 4.69 26.26 2.17
CA LEU A 25 5.01 24.89 2.53
C LEU A 25 6.53 24.69 2.67
N ARG A 26 7.33 25.22 1.73
CA ARG A 26 8.80 25.13 1.79
C ARG A 26 9.35 25.75 3.07
N ASN A 27 8.88 26.95 3.42
CA ASN A 27 9.30 27.64 4.63
C ASN A 27 8.87 26.89 5.88
N ALA A 28 7.64 26.37 5.93
CA ALA A 28 7.17 25.55 7.06
C ALA A 28 8.00 24.28 7.25
N VAL A 29 8.43 23.63 6.16
CA VAL A 29 9.33 22.47 6.21
C VAL A 29 10.72 22.89 6.72
N HIS A 30 11.25 24.03 6.29
CA HIS A 30 12.53 24.54 6.80
C HIS A 30 12.46 24.92 8.29
N ASP A 31 11.43 25.65 8.71
CA ASP A 31 11.21 26.01 10.11
C ASP A 31 11.13 24.75 10.99
N TYR A 32 10.47 23.71 10.48
CA TYR A 32 10.50 22.41 11.13
C TYR A 32 11.88 21.75 11.11
N LEU A 33 12.64 21.75 10.02
CA LEU A 33 13.94 21.08 10.02
C LEU A 33 14.97 21.77 10.94
N ASP A 34 14.82 23.09 11.14
CA ASP A 34 15.73 23.92 11.93
C ASP A 34 15.28 24.10 13.39
N HIS A 35 14.16 23.49 13.81
CA HIS A 35 13.66 23.59 15.19
C HIS A 35 14.56 22.89 16.22
N ASP A 36 14.39 23.25 17.49
CA ASP A 36 14.90 22.47 18.62
C ASP A 36 14.12 21.15 18.71
N PRO A 37 14.76 19.96 18.57
CA PRO A 37 14.07 18.67 18.60
C PRO A 37 13.29 18.39 19.89
N GLU A 38 13.63 19.07 20.98
CA GLU A 38 12.93 18.95 22.27
C GLU A 38 11.73 19.89 22.40
N ASP A 39 11.50 20.79 21.43
CA ASP A 39 10.36 21.70 21.43
C ASP A 39 9.05 20.93 21.17
N PRO A 40 8.14 20.88 22.18
CA PRO A 40 6.91 20.11 22.08
C PRO A 40 5.95 20.62 21.01
N GLN A 41 6.09 21.87 20.53
CA GLN A 41 5.26 22.42 19.45
C GLN A 41 5.41 21.63 18.14
N TRP A 42 6.57 21.02 17.90
CA TRP A 42 6.92 20.39 16.63
C TRP A 42 6.87 18.86 16.66
N ARG A 43 6.63 18.27 17.84
CA ARG A 43 6.67 16.82 18.06
C ARG A 43 5.77 16.00 17.12
N ASP A 44 4.70 16.61 16.62
CA ASP A 44 3.66 15.91 15.86
C ASP A 44 3.53 16.38 14.40
N ILE A 45 4.32 17.34 13.93
CA ILE A 45 4.14 17.91 12.58
C ILE A 45 4.43 16.91 11.45
N TRP A 46 5.40 16.00 11.60
CA TRP A 46 5.60 14.92 10.64
C TRP A 46 4.42 13.95 10.60
N LYS A 47 3.78 13.68 11.75
CA LYS A 47 2.58 12.84 11.80
C LYS A 47 1.42 13.54 11.09
N THR A 48 1.29 14.85 11.27
CA THR A 48 0.31 15.67 10.54
C THR A 48 0.57 15.63 9.02
N LEU A 49 1.81 15.83 8.58
CA LEU A 49 2.14 15.76 7.16
C LEU A 49 1.90 14.36 6.58
N ALA A 50 2.30 13.32 7.31
CA ALA A 50 2.05 11.93 6.92
C ALA A 50 0.55 11.62 6.82
N ALA A 51 -0.27 12.14 7.74
CA ALA A 51 -1.71 11.97 7.71
C ALA A 51 -2.34 12.65 6.48
N ILE A 52 -1.99 13.91 6.21
CA ILE A 52 -2.51 14.67 5.05
C ILE A 52 -2.11 13.98 3.74
N MET A 53 -0.83 13.63 3.61
CA MET A 53 -0.34 12.95 2.41
C MET A 53 -0.94 11.55 2.28
N GLY A 54 -1.14 10.83 3.39
CA GLY A 54 -1.72 9.50 3.42
C GLY A 54 -3.18 9.51 2.96
N GLU A 55 -3.98 10.46 3.43
CA GLU A 55 -5.36 10.67 2.99
C GLU A 55 -5.42 10.94 1.48
N TYR A 56 -4.64 11.90 0.98
CA TYR A 56 -4.58 12.18 -0.46
C TYR A 56 -4.17 10.96 -1.29
N GLN A 57 -3.17 10.19 -0.85
CA GLN A 57 -2.74 8.98 -1.57
C GLN A 57 -3.78 7.87 -1.51
N ARG A 58 -4.53 7.74 -0.41
CA ARG A 58 -5.64 6.80 -0.28
C ARG A 58 -6.78 7.19 -1.23
N ASP A 59 -7.15 8.46 -1.29
CA ASP A 59 -8.23 8.91 -2.17
C ASP A 59 -7.86 8.74 -3.65
N ALA A 60 -6.62 9.08 -4.02
CA ALA A 60 -6.10 8.80 -5.36
C ALA A 60 -6.07 7.30 -5.68
N PHE A 61 -5.81 6.45 -4.67
CA PHE A 61 -5.89 5.00 -4.82
C PHE A 61 -7.33 4.51 -5.04
N VAL A 62 -8.28 5.00 -4.23
CA VAL A 62 -9.72 4.70 -4.35
C VAL A 62 -10.22 5.06 -5.75
N GLU A 63 -9.89 6.26 -6.24
CA GLU A 63 -10.21 6.72 -7.59
C GLU A 63 -9.55 5.85 -8.68
N ALA A 64 -8.26 5.55 -8.54
CA ALA A 64 -7.52 4.80 -9.56
C ALA A 64 -7.98 3.34 -9.71
N PHE A 65 -8.49 2.72 -8.65
CA PHE A 65 -8.95 1.33 -8.65
C PHE A 65 -10.48 1.20 -8.67
N ASP A 66 -11.21 2.32 -8.78
CA ASP A 66 -12.67 2.37 -8.90
C ASP A 66 -13.37 1.56 -7.79
N VAL A 67 -12.95 1.78 -6.54
CA VAL A 67 -13.53 1.13 -5.35
C VAL A 67 -14.28 2.17 -4.50
N ASP A 68 -15.24 1.73 -3.71
CA ASP A 68 -16.09 2.64 -2.92
C ASP A 68 -15.58 2.80 -1.49
N GLU A 69 -15.45 1.68 -0.76
CA GLU A 69 -15.22 1.71 0.68
C GLU A 69 -14.48 0.46 1.18
N PRO A 70 -13.80 0.54 2.34
CA PRO A 70 -13.23 -0.63 2.98
C PRO A 70 -14.31 -1.47 3.66
N ALA A 71 -14.20 -2.80 3.56
CA ALA A 71 -14.96 -3.71 4.40
C ALA A 71 -14.54 -3.57 5.88
N GLU A 72 -15.46 -3.85 6.81
CA GLU A 72 -15.18 -3.85 8.26
C GLU A 72 -14.00 -4.77 8.62
N LYS A 73 -13.90 -5.92 7.94
CA LYS A 73 -12.82 -6.89 8.13
C LYS A 73 -12.25 -7.33 6.79
N ALA A 74 -10.93 -7.18 6.65
CA ALA A 74 -10.19 -7.69 5.52
C ALA A 74 -10.16 -9.23 5.55
N CYS A 75 -10.59 -9.87 4.46
CA CYS A 75 -10.45 -11.31 4.28
C CYS A 75 -10.24 -11.60 2.80
N VAL A 76 -9.09 -12.19 2.44
CA VAL A 76 -8.78 -12.46 1.03
C VAL A 76 -9.65 -13.58 0.45
N ARG A 77 -10.12 -14.52 1.29
CA ARG A 77 -11.09 -15.53 0.86
C ARG A 77 -12.34 -14.90 0.27
N ARG A 78 -12.88 -13.84 0.87
CA ARG A 78 -14.06 -13.13 0.32
C ARG A 78 -13.82 -12.61 -1.10
N LEU A 79 -12.61 -12.11 -1.38
CA LEU A 79 -12.23 -11.71 -2.74
C LEU A 79 -12.19 -12.90 -3.70
N ILE A 80 -11.73 -14.06 -3.23
CA ILE A 80 -11.54 -15.27 -4.04
C ILE A 80 -12.87 -16.02 -4.28
N THR A 81 -13.75 -16.06 -3.28
CA THR A 81 -14.99 -16.84 -3.29
C THR A 81 -16.24 -16.01 -3.59
N GLY A 82 -16.16 -14.68 -3.45
CA GLY A 82 -17.33 -13.79 -3.52
C GLY A 82 -18.22 -13.88 -2.28
N GLU A 83 -17.72 -14.36 -1.15
CA GLU A 83 -18.49 -14.43 0.09
C GLU A 83 -18.69 -13.04 0.75
N ASP A 84 -19.92 -12.78 1.19
CA ASP A 84 -20.29 -11.54 1.89
C ASP A 84 -19.61 -11.39 3.25
N GLU A 85 -19.38 -12.51 3.94
CA GLU A 85 -18.78 -12.54 5.27
C GLU A 85 -17.52 -13.40 5.30
N CYS A 86 -16.63 -13.11 6.25
CA CYS A 86 -15.46 -13.94 6.46
C CYS A 86 -15.89 -15.26 7.13
N PRO A 87 -15.73 -16.43 6.49
CA PRO A 87 -16.16 -17.70 7.09
C PRO A 87 -15.23 -18.19 8.20
N HIS A 88 -14.05 -17.57 8.34
CA HIS A 88 -13.08 -17.91 9.37
C HIS A 88 -13.53 -17.33 10.71
N SER A 89 -13.87 -18.22 11.63
CA SER A 89 -14.10 -17.87 13.02
C SER A 89 -12.77 -17.65 13.75
N PRO A 90 -12.66 -16.65 14.64
CA PRO A 90 -11.50 -16.52 15.52
C PRO A 90 -11.48 -17.58 16.64
N LEU A 91 -12.59 -18.29 16.86
CA LEU A 91 -12.76 -19.24 17.97
C LEU A 91 -12.88 -20.70 17.51
N GLU A 92 -13.18 -20.93 16.23
CA GLU A 92 -13.42 -22.26 15.68
C GLU A 92 -12.42 -22.55 14.57
N ALA A 93 -12.09 -23.83 14.40
CA ALA A 93 -11.29 -24.27 13.26
C ALA A 93 -12.03 -23.98 11.95
N ASP A 94 -11.27 -23.68 10.90
CA ASP A 94 -11.84 -23.50 9.57
C ASP A 94 -12.57 -24.77 9.14
N LYS A 95 -13.81 -24.60 8.64
CA LYS A 95 -14.65 -25.68 8.13
C LYS A 95 -14.12 -26.21 6.79
N ASP A 96 -13.33 -25.39 6.09
CA ASP A 96 -12.70 -25.73 4.82
C ASP A 96 -11.21 -25.35 4.86
N PRO A 97 -10.38 -26.16 5.55
CA PRO A 97 -8.96 -25.87 5.76
C PRO A 97 -8.11 -26.01 4.48
N GLU A 98 -8.64 -26.63 3.42
CA GLU A 98 -7.97 -26.69 2.11
C GLU A 98 -8.37 -25.52 1.20
N GLY A 99 -9.38 -24.74 1.59
CA GLY A 99 -9.85 -23.55 0.89
C GLY A 99 -8.93 -22.34 1.02
N PRO A 100 -9.34 -21.19 0.44
CA PRO A 100 -8.54 -19.98 0.51
C PRO A 100 -8.40 -19.48 1.95
N PRO A 101 -7.22 -19.05 2.40
CA PRO A 101 -7.01 -18.63 3.77
C PRO A 101 -7.63 -17.24 4.05
N HIS A 102 -7.67 -16.86 5.32
CA HIS A 102 -8.12 -15.52 5.73
C HIS A 102 -7.18 -14.40 5.24
N ARG A 103 -5.87 -14.68 5.09
CA ARG A 103 -4.83 -13.71 4.72
C ARG A 103 -3.79 -14.32 3.77
N PRO A 104 -3.24 -13.52 2.83
CA PRO A 104 -2.09 -13.93 2.02
C PRO A 104 -0.79 -13.91 2.86
N PRO A 105 0.30 -14.54 2.35
CA PRO A 105 1.63 -14.42 2.94
C PRO A 105 2.08 -12.96 3.11
N GLY A 106 2.72 -12.64 4.24
CA GLY A 106 3.24 -11.29 4.50
C GLY A 106 2.17 -10.21 4.71
N SER A 107 0.89 -10.59 4.83
CA SER A 107 -0.22 -9.66 5.04
C SER A 107 -0.03 -8.81 6.29
N ASP A 108 0.09 -7.50 6.08
CA ASP A 108 0.14 -6.49 7.13
C ASP A 108 -0.70 -5.27 6.73
N HIS A 109 -1.30 -4.62 7.73
CA HIS A 109 -2.19 -3.47 7.57
C HIS A 109 -3.22 -3.63 6.43
N ALA A 110 -3.80 -4.83 6.30
CA ALA A 110 -4.58 -5.17 5.13
C ALA A 110 -5.99 -4.57 5.12
N THR A 111 -6.48 -4.28 3.92
CA THR A 111 -7.82 -3.76 3.64
C THR A 111 -8.44 -4.56 2.50
N LEU A 112 -9.65 -5.08 2.71
CA LEU A 112 -10.51 -5.54 1.61
C LEU A 112 -11.38 -4.35 1.20
N TRP A 113 -11.33 -3.99 -0.07
CA TRP A 113 -12.10 -2.91 -0.68
C TRP A 113 -13.33 -3.47 -1.36
N LEU A 114 -14.43 -2.74 -1.26
CA LEU A 114 -15.72 -3.06 -1.82
C LEU A 114 -16.06 -2.13 -2.99
N ASP A 115 -16.86 -2.63 -3.92
CA ASP A 115 -17.44 -1.90 -5.05
C ASP A 115 -18.90 -2.31 -5.14
N GLY A 116 -19.81 -1.37 -4.88
CA GLY A 116 -21.25 -1.67 -4.72
C GLY A 116 -21.56 -2.64 -3.57
N GLY A 117 -20.66 -2.74 -2.57
CA GLY A 117 -20.76 -3.68 -1.44
C GLY A 117 -20.10 -5.04 -1.68
N GLU A 118 -19.65 -5.33 -2.90
CA GLU A 118 -19.05 -6.61 -3.29
C GLU A 118 -17.52 -6.59 -3.12
N PRO A 119 -16.88 -7.70 -2.68
CA PRO A 119 -15.42 -7.80 -2.63
C PRO A 119 -14.75 -7.52 -3.98
N ALA A 120 -14.04 -6.40 -4.08
CA ALA A 120 -13.50 -5.91 -5.34
C ALA A 120 -11.98 -6.09 -5.45
N LEU A 121 -11.28 -5.83 -4.35
CA LEU A 121 -9.83 -5.78 -4.31
C LEU A 121 -9.33 -5.99 -2.88
N TYR A 122 -8.27 -6.76 -2.71
CA TYR A 122 -7.58 -6.90 -1.43
C TYR A 122 -6.26 -6.17 -1.51
N SER A 123 -5.91 -5.43 -0.46
CA SER A 123 -4.64 -4.72 -0.43
C SER A 123 -3.96 -4.83 0.93
N MET A 124 -2.64 -4.76 0.94
CA MET A 124 -1.81 -4.86 2.14
C MET A 124 -0.60 -3.94 2.03
N HIS A 125 -0.19 -3.35 3.15
CA HIS A 125 0.97 -2.46 3.21
C HIS A 125 2.11 -3.19 3.88
N VAL A 126 3.13 -3.53 3.08
CA VAL A 126 4.20 -4.40 3.55
C VAL A 126 5.52 -3.67 3.58
N TYR A 127 6.24 -3.84 4.68
CA TYR A 127 7.58 -3.30 4.85
C TYR A 127 8.58 -4.20 4.10
N PRO A 128 9.43 -3.66 3.21
CA PRO A 128 10.40 -4.45 2.47
C PRO A 128 11.27 -5.34 3.37
N GLY A 129 11.73 -4.83 4.51
CA GLY A 129 12.50 -5.62 5.49
C GLY A 129 11.72 -6.79 6.13
N ASN A 130 10.39 -6.78 6.09
CA ASN A 130 9.56 -7.89 6.56
C ASN A 130 9.38 -8.98 5.48
N ILE A 131 9.42 -8.61 4.19
CA ILE A 131 9.31 -9.54 3.05
C ILE A 131 10.67 -10.11 2.66
N GLU A 132 11.71 -9.28 2.68
CA GLU A 132 13.06 -9.61 2.23
C GLU A 132 13.93 -9.84 3.47
N ARG A 133 13.78 -11.01 4.11
CA ARG A 133 14.65 -11.40 5.23
C ARG A 133 15.98 -11.95 4.72
N LEU A 134 16.74 -11.09 4.06
CA LEU A 134 18.02 -11.45 3.45
C LEU A 134 19.14 -11.64 4.48
N ASP A 135 18.90 -11.24 5.73
CA ASP A 135 19.83 -11.29 6.87
C ASP A 135 19.53 -12.41 7.88
N SER A 136 18.51 -13.25 7.66
CA SER A 136 18.20 -14.35 8.57
C SER A 136 19.22 -15.49 8.49
N GLN A 137 19.54 -16.11 9.63
CA GLN A 137 20.45 -17.27 9.71
C GLN A 137 19.85 -18.58 9.19
N GLU A 138 18.54 -18.60 8.90
CA GLU A 138 17.88 -19.64 8.10
C GLU A 138 17.77 -19.15 6.64
N PRO A 139 17.75 -20.03 5.63
CA PRO A 139 17.97 -19.67 4.23
C PRO A 139 17.16 -18.42 3.84
N PRO A 140 17.73 -17.47 3.09
CA PRO A 140 17.09 -16.18 2.83
C PRO A 140 15.67 -16.39 2.29
N HIS A 141 14.69 -16.08 3.14
CA HIS A 141 13.28 -16.20 2.81
C HIS A 141 12.84 -14.90 2.17
N ASN A 142 12.67 -14.93 0.84
CA ASN A 142 12.06 -13.85 0.09
C ASN A 142 10.58 -14.17 -0.10
N LEU A 143 9.73 -13.55 0.73
CA LEU A 143 8.28 -13.77 0.70
C LEU A 143 7.62 -13.22 -0.57
N TRP A 144 8.33 -12.46 -1.43
CA TRP A 144 7.78 -12.04 -2.72
C TRP A 144 7.36 -13.23 -3.56
N PHE A 145 8.15 -14.31 -3.59
CA PHE A 145 7.77 -15.51 -4.33
C PHE A 145 6.49 -16.13 -3.80
N GLU A 146 6.32 -16.21 -2.48
CA GLU A 146 5.12 -16.73 -1.84
C GLU A 146 3.88 -15.86 -2.13
N VAL A 147 4.05 -14.53 -2.19
CA VAL A 147 3.00 -13.57 -2.57
C VAL A 147 2.53 -13.83 -4.01
N PHE A 148 3.46 -14.00 -4.96
CA PHE A 148 3.12 -14.28 -6.36
C PHE A 148 2.55 -15.70 -6.55
N GLU A 149 3.11 -16.70 -5.87
CA GLU A 149 2.57 -18.06 -5.88
C GLU A 149 1.17 -18.12 -5.29
N PHE A 150 0.90 -17.38 -4.22
CA PHE A 150 -0.42 -17.24 -3.63
C PHE A 150 -1.42 -16.66 -4.65
N ALA A 151 -1.06 -15.57 -5.33
CA ALA A 151 -1.91 -14.95 -6.35
C ALA A 151 -2.24 -15.95 -7.47
N SER A 152 -1.22 -16.60 -8.01
CA SER A 152 -1.36 -17.61 -9.07
C SER A 152 -2.24 -18.79 -8.64
N ARG A 153 -2.04 -19.31 -7.41
CA ARG A 153 -2.81 -20.44 -6.87
C ARG A 153 -4.31 -20.14 -6.80
N TRP A 154 -4.67 -18.91 -6.44
CA TRP A 154 -6.06 -18.51 -6.23
C TRP A 154 -6.64 -17.68 -7.38
N GLY A 155 -5.96 -17.64 -8.53
CA GLY A 155 -6.46 -16.96 -9.73
C GLY A 155 -6.57 -15.44 -9.58
N LEU A 156 -5.70 -14.83 -8.78
CA LEU A 156 -5.64 -13.38 -8.56
C LEU A 156 -4.46 -12.77 -9.33
N GLU A 157 -4.63 -11.54 -9.77
CA GLU A 157 -3.54 -10.71 -10.31
C GLU A 157 -2.95 -9.83 -9.20
N PRO A 158 -1.62 -9.89 -8.97
CA PRO A 158 -0.93 -9.01 -8.05
C PRO A 158 -0.47 -7.71 -8.73
N SER A 159 -0.53 -6.59 -8.02
CA SER A 159 0.12 -5.33 -8.41
C SER A 159 0.88 -4.73 -7.24
N ILE A 160 2.10 -4.26 -7.50
CA ILE A 160 2.99 -3.69 -6.48
C ILE A 160 3.10 -2.19 -6.73
N LEU A 161 2.51 -1.41 -5.83
CA LEU A 161 2.60 0.03 -5.86
C LEU A 161 3.78 0.49 -4.96
N PRO A 162 4.68 1.33 -5.47
CA PRO A 162 5.87 1.76 -4.73
C PRO A 162 5.55 2.72 -3.57
N LYS A 163 4.30 3.19 -3.47
CA LYS A 163 3.84 4.12 -2.44
C LYS A 163 2.72 3.49 -1.63
N SER A 164 2.94 3.36 -0.34
CA SER A 164 1.92 3.03 0.64
C SER A 164 1.27 4.29 1.19
N TRP A 165 -0.06 4.39 1.10
CA TRP A 165 -0.82 5.45 1.76
C TRP A 165 -0.89 5.28 3.28
N TYR A 166 -0.66 4.05 3.79
CA TYR A 166 -0.63 3.77 5.23
C TYR A 166 0.68 4.23 5.88
N ASN A 167 1.81 3.98 5.22
CA ASN A 167 3.13 4.39 5.73
C ASN A 167 4.02 4.84 4.57
N LEU A 168 3.99 6.15 4.33
CA LEU A 168 4.66 6.80 3.20
C LEU A 168 6.17 6.63 3.29
N GLY A 169 6.76 6.04 2.25
CA GLY A 169 8.21 5.89 2.10
C GLY A 169 8.84 4.72 2.87
N SER A 170 8.07 4.00 3.70
CA SER A 170 8.58 2.85 4.47
C SER A 170 7.92 1.52 4.10
N ALA A 171 6.72 1.56 3.52
CA ALA A 171 6.00 0.38 3.05
C ALA A 171 5.70 0.48 1.54
N VAL A 172 5.66 -0.68 0.90
CA VAL A 172 5.07 -0.86 -0.43
C VAL A 172 3.63 -1.32 -0.29
N HIS A 173 2.80 -1.04 -1.29
CA HIS A 173 1.38 -1.39 -1.26
C HIS A 173 1.13 -2.49 -2.29
N VAL A 174 0.84 -3.69 -1.77
CA VAL A 174 0.55 -4.87 -2.57
C VAL A 174 -0.95 -4.99 -2.72
N VAL A 175 -1.39 -5.22 -3.94
CA VAL A 175 -2.80 -5.28 -4.34
C VAL A 175 -3.04 -6.62 -5.01
N PHE A 176 -4.14 -7.29 -4.65
CA PHE A 176 -4.67 -8.46 -5.33
C PHE A 176 -6.07 -8.16 -5.85
N TYR A 177 -6.37 -8.56 -7.08
CA TYR A 177 -7.70 -8.43 -7.68
C TYR A 177 -8.01 -9.60 -8.64
N PRO A 178 -9.29 -9.89 -8.89
CA PRO A 178 -9.68 -10.84 -9.93
C PRO A 178 -9.28 -10.30 -11.32
N PRO A 179 -8.63 -11.10 -12.19
CA PRO A 179 -8.10 -10.64 -13.48
C PRO A 179 -9.14 -9.94 -14.36
N GLU A 180 -10.38 -10.40 -14.34
CA GLU A 180 -11.51 -9.87 -15.12
C GLU A 180 -11.85 -8.41 -14.79
N ARG A 181 -11.45 -7.90 -13.61
CA ARG A 181 -11.75 -6.53 -13.17
C ARG A 181 -11.12 -5.49 -14.10
N TYR A 182 -9.86 -5.69 -14.49
CA TYR A 182 -9.12 -4.71 -15.31
C TYR A 182 -8.75 -5.24 -16.71
N ASN A 183 -9.05 -6.49 -17.03
CA ASN A 183 -8.80 -7.08 -18.35
C ASN A 183 -9.81 -6.67 -19.45
N ARG A 184 -10.67 -5.68 -19.24
CA ARG A 184 -11.56 -5.15 -20.28
C ARG A 184 -10.88 -4.16 -21.22
N VAL A 185 -9.85 -4.60 -21.94
CA VAL A 185 -9.48 -4.05 -23.25
C VAL A 185 -8.94 -5.16 -24.15
N LYS A 186 -9.80 -5.68 -25.04
CA LYS A 186 -9.55 -6.06 -26.45
C LYS A 186 -10.80 -6.77 -27.01
N SER A 187 -11.90 -6.04 -27.16
CA SER A 187 -13.05 -6.45 -27.98
C SER A 187 -13.83 -5.18 -28.36
N GLY A 188 -13.32 -4.49 -29.37
CA GLY A 188 -13.90 -3.29 -29.98
C GLY A 188 -13.12 -2.96 -31.23
#